data_AF-A0A0P0URA6-F1
#
_entry.id   AF-A0A0P0URA6-F1
#
_cell.length_a   1.000
_cell.length_b   1.000
_cell.length_c   1.000
_cell.angle_alpha   90.00
_cell.angle_beta   90.00
_cell.angle_gamma   90.00
#
_symmetry.space_group_name_H-M   'P 1'
#
loop_
_entity.id
_entity.type
_entity.pdbx_description
1 polymer ?
#
loop_
_entity_poly.entity_id
_entity_poly.type
_entity_poly.pdbx_seq_one_letter_code
_entity_poly.pdbx_strand_id
1 'polypeptide(L)' 'MPESVEQAYADISVVFHWQPSEMDTMSLDELMSFRKMAQERNKYE' A
#
# COMPACT_ATOMS: atom_id res chain seq x y z
N MET A 1 -12.76 10.21 7.82
CA MET A 1 -11.71 9.36 8.42
C MET A 1 -11.48 8.26 7.44
N PRO A 2 -10.41 8.30 6.63
CA PRO A 2 -10.30 7.29 5.62
C PRO A 2 -9.57 6.09 6.23
N GLU A 3 -9.97 4.90 5.78
CA GLU A 3 -9.00 3.84 5.49
C GLU A 3 -8.55 2.97 6.66
N SER A 4 -9.36 1.94 6.91
CA SER A 4 -8.90 0.64 7.40
C SER A 4 -7.60 0.24 6.71
N VAL A 5 -6.72 -0.39 7.47
CA VAL A 5 -5.47 -1.02 7.01
C VAL A 5 -5.68 -1.83 5.71
N GLU A 6 -6.85 -2.43 5.55
CA GLU A 6 -7.29 -3.15 4.34
C GLU A 6 -7.24 -2.31 3.05
N GLN A 7 -7.60 -1.01 3.09
CA GLN A 7 -7.50 -0.12 1.92
C GLN A 7 -6.05 0.19 1.58
N ALA A 8 -5.19 0.35 2.59
CA ALA A 8 -3.76 0.48 2.38
C ALA A 8 -3.17 -0.76 1.68
N TYR A 9 -3.58 -1.96 2.11
CA TYR A 9 -3.18 -3.20 1.46
C TYR A 9 -3.69 -3.28 0.02
N ALA A 10 -4.91 -2.83 -0.25
CA ALA A 10 -5.46 -2.82 -1.60
C ALA A 10 -4.72 -1.87 -2.55
N ASP A 11 -4.43 -0.62 -2.14
CA ASP A 11 -3.66 0.34 -2.95
C ASP A 11 -2.25 -0.16 -3.24
N ILE A 12 -1.57 -0.72 -2.24
CA ILE A 12 -0.22 -1.29 -2.43
C ILE A 12 -0.31 -2.51 -3.37
N SER A 13 -1.27 -3.41 -3.16
CA SER A 13 -1.45 -4.61 -3.99
C SER A 13 -1.81 -4.28 -5.44
N VAL A 14 -2.58 -3.22 -5.69
CA VAL A 14 -2.95 -2.80 -7.06
C VAL A 14 -1.76 -2.19 -7.80
N VAL A 15 -0.91 -1.42 -7.12
CA VAL A 15 0.23 -0.74 -7.75
C VAL A 15 1.46 -1.63 -7.86
N PHE A 16 1.73 -2.46 -6.85
CA PHE A 16 2.96 -3.26 -6.77
C PHE A 16 2.75 -4.76 -7.02
N HIS A 17 1.49 -5.23 -7.05
CA HIS A 17 1.13 -6.65 -7.19
C HIS A 17 1.78 -7.59 -6.17
N TRP A 18 2.23 -7.04 -5.03
CA TRP A 18 2.84 -7.83 -3.96
C TRP A 18 1.84 -8.74 -3.28
N GLN A 19 2.33 -9.89 -2.83
CA GLN A 19 1.49 -10.81 -2.07
C GLN A 19 1.42 -10.38 -0.59
N PRO A 20 0.32 -10.69 0.13
CA PRO A 20 0.17 -10.34 1.55
C PRO A 20 1.33 -10.81 2.42
N SER A 21 1.96 -11.94 2.05
CA SER A 21 3.11 -12.49 2.78
C SER A 21 4.37 -11.65 2.65
N GLU A 22 4.57 -10.93 1.53
CA GLU A 22 5.69 -10.01 1.33
C GLU A 22 5.45 -8.69 2.09
N MET A 23 4.19 -8.27 2.15
CA MET A 23 3.79 -7.10 2.92
C MET A 23 3.85 -7.35 4.44
N ASP A 24 3.58 -8.57 4.90
CA ASP A 24 3.72 -8.98 6.30
C ASP A 24 5.19 -9.03 6.75
N THR A 25 6.11 -9.22 5.82
CA THR A 25 7.56 -9.19 6.11
C THR A 25 8.10 -7.76 6.25
N MET A 26 7.38 -6.76 5.76
CA MET A 26 7.77 -5.34 5.83
C MET A 26 7.26 -4.70 7.12
N SER A 27 8.03 -3.75 7.66
CA SER A 27 7.57 -2.99 8.82
C SER A 27 6.40 -2.06 8.45
N LEU A 28 5.53 -1.76 9.41
CA LEU A 28 4.38 -0.85 9.21
C LEU A 28 4.80 0.51 8.61
N ASP A 29 5.97 1.02 8.98
CA ASP A 29 6.55 2.26 8.45
C ASP A 29 6.90 2.16 6.95
N GLU A 30 7.45 1.03 6.52
CA GLU A 30 7.73 0.76 5.11
C GLU A 30 6.42 0.64 4.33
N LEU A 31 5.42 -0.08 4.85
CA LEU A 31 4.10 -0.18 4.23
C LEU A 31 3.44 1.18 4.07
N MET A 32 3.52 2.07 5.07
CA MET A 32 3.00 3.43 4.95
C MET A 32 3.73 4.24 3.88
N SER A 33 5.05 4.05 3.74
CA SER A 33 5.85 4.69 2.68
C SER A 33 5.46 4.19 1.28
N PHE A 34 5.27 2.88 1.11
CA PHE A 34 4.79 2.29 -0.14
C PHE A 34 3.35 2.71 -0.48
N ARG A 35 2.47 2.76 0.52
CA ARG A 35 1.11 3.28 0.37
C ARG A 35 1.11 4.71 -0.16
N LYS A 36 1.98 5.57 0.37
CA LYS A 36 2.09 6.96 -0.07
C LYS A 36 2.54 7.05 -1.53
N MET A 37 3.51 6.24 -1.94
CA MET A 37 3.93 6.16 -3.35
C MET A 37 2.82 5.61 -4.27
N ALA A 38 2.05 4.62 -3.80
CA ALA A 38 0.91 4.08 -4.53
C ALA A 38 -0.19 5.14 -4.72
N GLN A 39 -0.53 5.88 -3.66
CA GLN A 39 -1.48 7.00 -3.73
C GLN A 39 -1.02 8.12 -4.66
N GLU A 40 0.27 8.49 -4.64
CA GLU A 40 0.78 9.48 -5.58
C GLU A 40 0.64 8.99 -7.02
N ARG A 41 1.01 7.74 -7.33
CA ARG A 41 0.88 7.18 -8.68
C ARG A 41 -0.57 7.10 -9.17
N ASN A 42 -1.49 6.63 -8.33
CA ASN A 42 -2.91 6.51 -8.66
C ASN A 42 -3.57 7.87 -8.90
N LYS A 43 -3.06 8.94 -8.28
CA LYS A 43 -3.60 10.30 -8.46
C LYS A 43 -3.15 10.97 -9.77
N TYR A 44 -2.17 10.41 -10.47
CA TYR A 44 -1.64 10.95 -11.73
C TYR A 44 -2.10 10.17 -12.97
N GLU A 45 -2.97 9.15 -12.83
CA GLU A 45 -3.64 8.46 -13.96
C GLU A 45 -5.05 9.00 -14.23
#